data_AF-A0AAU3MFD5-F1
#
_entry.id   AF-A0AAU3MFD5-F1
#
_cell.length_a   1.000
_cell.length_b   1.000
_cell.length_c   1.000
_cell.angle_alpha   90.00
_cell.angle_beta   90.00
_cell.angle_gamma   90.00
#
_symmetry.space_group_name_H-M   'P 1'
#
loop_
_entity.id
_entity.type
_entity.pdbx_description
1 polymer ?
#
loop_
_entity_poly.entity_id
_entity_poly.type
_entity_poly.pdbx_seq_one_letter_code
_entity_poly.pdbx_strand_id
1 'polypeptide(L)'
;MHDVLNVFQCTGLNEDDQYFMKDCPARPGDHFEFFAELDLLCALSTCPGGDLSVPMWGPDAHDPIEVCRPLGVEVYKVDPELLEGWQQPQRAAYSNLHGINLPTWQS
;
A
#
# COMPACT_ATOMS: atom_id res chain seq x y z
N MET A 1 6.67 7.00 9.41
CA MET A 1 5.64 7.27 8.40
C MET A 1 6.32 7.38 7.06
N HIS A 2 5.77 6.73 6.04
CA HIS A 2 6.20 6.76 4.64
C HIS A 2 4.96 6.92 3.76
N ASP A 3 5.15 7.09 2.46
CA ASP A 3 4.05 7.13 1.49
C ASP A 3 3.26 5.82 1.52
N VAL A 4 1.96 5.91 1.25
CA VAL A 4 1.02 4.81 1.44
C VAL A 4 0.74 4.06 0.15
N LEU A 5 0.33 2.80 0.27
CA LEU A 5 -0.48 2.14 -0.75
C LEU A 5 -1.96 2.51 -0.48
N ASN A 6 -2.56 3.27 -1.38
CA ASN A 6 -3.96 3.68 -1.26
C ASN A 6 -4.92 2.57 -1.73
N VAL A 7 -5.15 1.58 -0.87
CA VAL A 7 -6.05 0.45 -1.14
C VAL A 7 -7.46 0.97 -1.43
N PHE A 8 -8.07 0.49 -2.52
CA PHE A 8 -9.37 0.88 -3.06
C PHE A 8 -9.52 2.32 -3.58
N GLN A 9 -8.51 3.20 -3.42
CA GLN A 9 -8.61 4.53 -3.99
C GLN A 9 -8.53 4.45 -5.53
N CYS A 10 -9.48 5.07 -6.22
CA CYS A 10 -9.50 5.07 -7.68
C CYS A 10 -8.93 6.39 -8.21
N THR A 11 -7.70 6.34 -8.72
CA THR A 11 -6.91 7.53 -9.05
C THR A 11 -6.10 7.34 -10.32
N GLY A 12 -5.52 8.43 -10.81
CA GLY A 12 -4.67 8.40 -11.99
C GLY A 12 -4.09 9.77 -12.32
N LEU A 13 -3.44 9.85 -13.48
CA LEU A 13 -3.01 11.10 -14.10
C LEU A 13 -3.91 11.36 -15.31
N ASN A 14 -4.38 12.60 -15.46
CA ASN A 14 -5.11 13.02 -16.66
C ASN A 14 -4.14 13.33 -17.82
N GLU A 15 -4.66 13.79 -18.96
CA GLU A 15 -3.85 14.13 -20.15
C GLU A 15 -2.86 15.29 -19.91
N ASP A 16 -3.06 16.07 -18.85
CA ASP A 16 -2.20 17.18 -18.44
C ASP A 16 -1.23 16.79 -17.30
N ASP A 17 -1.02 15.49 -17.04
CA ASP A 17 -0.19 14.93 -15.97
C ASP A 17 -0.63 15.34 -14.54
N GLN A 18 -1.90 15.70 -14.36
CA GLN A 18 -2.43 16.08 -13.06
C GLN A 18 -3.07 14.89 -12.35
N TYR A 19 -2.76 14.75 -11.07
CA TYR A 19 -3.36 13.73 -10.22
C TYR A 19 -4.85 13.98 -10.01
N PHE A 20 -5.67 12.97 -10.32
CA PHE A 20 -7.10 12.99 -10.04
C PHE A 20 -7.52 11.83 -9.16
N MET A 21 -8.67 11.99 -8.53
CA MET A 21 -9.35 10.96 -7.78
C MET A 21 -10.80 10.88 -8.27
N LYS A 22 -11.38 9.68 -8.23
CA LYS A 22 -12.80 9.44 -8.49
C LYS A 22 -13.37 8.47 -7.46
N ASP A 23 -14.68 8.40 -7.43
CA ASP A 23 -15.46 7.50 -6.58
C ASP A 23 -14.92 6.07 -6.64
N CYS A 24 -14.70 5.49 -5.47
CA CYS A 24 -14.25 4.12 -5.33
C CYS A 24 -15.31 3.15 -5.89
N PRO A 25 -14.94 2.22 -6.79
CA PRO A 25 -15.88 1.24 -7.32
C PRO A 25 -16.14 0.06 -6.37
N ALA A 26 -15.33 -0.09 -5.30
CA ALA A 26 -15.41 -1.23 -4.40
C ALA A 26 -16.74 -1.31 -3.66
N ARG A 27 -17.15 -2.53 -3.33
CA ARG A 27 -18.38 -2.89 -2.64
C ARG A 27 -18.08 -3.76 -1.42
N PRO A 28 -19.02 -3.86 -0.45
CA PRO A 28 -18.88 -4.79 0.65
C PRO A 28 -18.64 -6.22 0.14
N GLY A 29 -17.53 -6.83 0.59
CA GLY A 29 -17.08 -8.16 0.15
C GLY A 29 -15.88 -8.13 -0.80
N ASP A 30 -15.62 -7.00 -1.46
CA ASP A 30 -14.36 -6.81 -2.18
C ASP A 30 -13.20 -6.76 -1.19
N HIS A 31 -12.11 -7.44 -1.52
CA HIS A 31 -10.92 -7.51 -0.69
C HIS A 31 -9.65 -7.40 -1.53
N PHE A 32 -8.58 -6.94 -0.88
CA PHE A 32 -7.22 -6.96 -1.40
C PHE A 32 -6.42 -7.91 -0.53
N GLU A 33 -5.98 -9.03 -1.11
CA GLU A 33 -5.20 -10.05 -0.43
C GLU A 33 -3.76 -10.06 -0.96
N PHE A 34 -2.80 -10.27 -0.06
CA PHE A 34 -1.39 -10.39 -0.41
C PHE A 34 -0.70 -11.42 0.49
N PHE A 35 0.35 -12.05 -0.04
CA PHE A 35 1.22 -12.95 0.70
C PHE A 35 2.36 -12.16 1.35
N ALA A 36 2.56 -12.32 2.65
CA ALA A 36 3.67 -11.71 3.36
C ALA A 36 4.97 -12.48 3.11
N GLU A 37 5.76 -12.03 2.13
CA GLU A 37 7.05 -12.67 1.82
C GLU A 37 8.11 -12.48 2.93
N LEU A 38 7.89 -11.54 3.84
CA LEU A 38 8.75 -11.20 4.97
C LEU A 38 7.87 -11.03 6.22
N ASP A 39 8.49 -10.98 7.40
CA ASP A 39 7.79 -10.53 8.60
C ASP A 39 7.44 -9.04 8.45
N LEU A 40 6.13 -8.72 8.51
CA LEU A 40 5.62 -7.37 8.28
C LEU A 40 4.97 -6.80 9.55
N LEU A 41 5.19 -5.50 9.77
CA LEU A 41 4.32 -4.68 10.62
C LEU A 41 3.39 -3.89 9.70
N CYS A 42 2.12 -4.30 9.65
CA CYS A 42 1.10 -3.61 8.85
C CYS A 42 0.40 -2.54 9.68
N ALA A 43 0.23 -1.36 9.09
CA ALA A 43 -0.61 -0.29 9.62
C ALA A 43 -1.62 0.12 8.55
N LEU A 44 -2.91 0.11 8.90
CA LEU A 44 -4.01 0.51 8.03
C LEU A 44 -4.77 1.67 8.68
N SER A 45 -5.21 2.62 7.87
CA SER A 45 -6.04 3.74 8.30
C SER A 45 -7.28 3.82 7.42
N THR A 46 -8.45 4.00 8.02
CA THR A 46 -9.67 4.33 7.27
C THR A 46 -9.65 5.81 6.94
N CYS A 47 -9.32 6.14 5.68
CA CYS A 47 -9.22 7.52 5.22
C CYS A 47 -10.53 8.28 5.51
N PRO A 48 -10.48 9.48 6.14
CA PRO A 48 -11.69 10.25 6.42
C PRO A 48 -12.40 10.72 5.14
N GLY A 49 -11.73 10.71 3.99
CA GLY A 49 -12.32 10.97 2.67
C GLY A 49 -13.30 9.90 2.18
N GLY A 50 -13.41 8.77 2.89
CA GLY A 50 -14.31 7.67 2.55
C GLY A 50 -14.05 7.10 1.15
N ASP A 51 -15.11 6.94 0.37
CA ASP A 51 -15.06 6.46 -1.02
C ASP A 51 -14.80 7.58 -2.05
N LEU A 52 -14.59 8.82 -1.61
CA LEU A 52 -14.39 10.02 -2.43
C LEU A 52 -15.59 10.40 -3.32
N SER A 53 -16.78 9.86 -3.06
CA SER A 53 -18.03 10.24 -3.78
C SER A 53 -18.61 11.58 -3.34
N VAL A 54 -18.19 12.08 -2.18
CA VAL A 54 -18.58 13.38 -1.64
C VAL A 54 -17.48 14.41 -1.98
N PRO A 55 -17.82 15.52 -2.65
CA PRO A 55 -16.87 16.60 -2.89
C PRO A 55 -16.32 17.14 -1.56
N MET A 56 -14.99 17.20 -1.44
CA MET A 56 -14.33 17.78 -0.26
C MET A 56 -14.25 19.31 -0.32
N TRP A 57 -14.45 19.90 -1.50
CA TRP A 57 -14.27 21.33 -1.77
C TRP A 57 -15.36 21.84 -2.72
N GLY A 58 -15.68 23.13 -2.63
CA GLY A 58 -16.67 23.78 -3.49
C GLY A 58 -18.03 23.97 -2.81
N PRO A 59 -19.03 24.52 -3.54
CA PRO A 59 -20.35 24.82 -3.00
C PRO A 59 -21.15 23.58 -2.59
N ASP A 60 -20.87 22.43 -3.21
CA ASP A 60 -21.51 21.14 -2.94
C ASP A 60 -20.69 20.27 -1.97
N ALA A 61 -19.76 20.87 -1.22
CA ALA A 61 -18.91 20.14 -0.29
C ALA A 61 -19.68 19.70 0.97
N HIS A 62 -19.49 18.45 1.36
CA HIS A 62 -20.03 17.88 2.61
C HIS A 62 -18.93 17.14 3.38
N ASP A 63 -19.19 16.81 4.65
CA ASP A 63 -18.24 16.05 5.46
C ASP A 63 -18.13 14.61 4.93
N PRO A 64 -16.98 14.19 4.38
CA PRO A 64 -16.85 12.86 3.79
C PRO A 64 -16.87 11.73 4.85
N ILE A 65 -16.85 12.07 6.14
CA ILE A 65 -17.01 11.07 7.20
C ILE A 65 -18.32 10.28 7.06
N GLU A 66 -19.36 10.89 6.45
CA GLU A 66 -20.65 10.25 6.17
C GLU A 66 -20.53 9.06 5.20
N VAL A 67 -19.52 9.06 4.33
CA VAL A 67 -19.20 7.99 3.39
C VAL A 67 -17.95 7.19 3.80
N CYS A 68 -17.38 7.47 4.97
CA CYS A 68 -16.31 6.66 5.54
C CYS A 68 -16.87 5.35 6.14
N ARG A 69 -16.17 4.24 5.91
CA ARG A 69 -16.56 2.90 6.36
C ARG A 69 -15.39 2.22 7.05
N PRO A 70 -15.64 1.37 8.06
CA PRO A 70 -14.58 0.59 8.69
C PRO A 70 -13.97 -0.39 7.68
N LEU A 71 -12.67 -0.65 7.81
CA LEU A 71 -11.96 -1.70 7.07
C LEU A 71 -11.54 -2.80 8.04
N GLY A 72 -11.72 -4.05 7.62
CA GLY A 72 -11.24 -5.23 8.34
C GLY A 72 -9.87 -5.67 7.85
N VAL A 73 -9.07 -6.27 8.73
CA VAL A 73 -7.83 -6.97 8.38
C VAL A 73 -7.91 -8.35 8.98
N GLU A 74 -7.71 -9.36 8.14
CA GLU A 74 -7.70 -10.76 8.52
C GLU A 74 -6.31 -11.34 8.20
N VAL A 75 -5.78 -12.17 9.10
CA VAL A 75 -4.46 -12.78 8.94
C VAL A 75 -4.64 -14.29 8.93
N TYR A 76 -4.21 -14.91 7.82
CA TYR A 76 -4.30 -16.34 7.62
C TYR A 76 -2.92 -16.97 7.63
N LYS A 77 -2.84 -18.19 8.18
CA LYS A 77 -1.66 -19.03 8.05
C LYS A 77 -1.95 -20.08 6.98
N VAL A 78 -1.13 -20.10 5.93
CA VAL A 78 -1.23 -21.11 4.87
C VAL A 78 -0.75 -22.48 5.37
N ASP A 79 -1.22 -23.53 4.70
CA ASP A 79 -0.70 -24.87 4.90
C ASP A 79 0.82 -24.90 4.62
N PRO A 80 1.67 -25.42 5.53
CA PRO A 80 3.11 -25.52 5.31
C PRO A 80 3.50 -26.23 4.00
N GLU A 81 2.69 -27.18 3.51
CA GLU A 81 2.96 -27.88 2.24
C GLU A 81 2.96 -26.93 1.04
N LEU A 82 2.15 -25.85 1.08
CA LEU A 82 2.12 -24.84 0.03
C LEU A 82 3.39 -23.98 -0.03
N LEU A 83 4.22 -24.03 1.01
CA LEU A 83 5.49 -23.32 1.11
C LEU A 83 6.70 -24.20 0.75
N GLU A 84 6.49 -25.43 0.27
CA GLU A 84 7.59 -26.30 -0.14
C GLU A 84 8.41 -25.66 -1.27
N GLY A 85 9.71 -25.49 -1.04
CA GLY A 85 10.63 -24.85 -1.99
C GLY A 85 10.57 -23.32 -2.03
N TRP A 86 9.60 -22.69 -1.36
CA TRP A 86 9.59 -21.23 -1.21
C TRP A 86 10.71 -20.79 -0.28
N GLN A 87 11.36 -19.66 -0.61
CA GLN A 87 12.38 -19.04 0.22
C GLN A 87 12.12 -17.55 0.34
N GLN A 88 12.27 -17.04 1.56
CA GLN A 88 12.19 -15.62 1.87
C GLN A 88 13.19 -14.81 1.02
N PRO A 89 12.75 -13.71 0.36
CA PRO A 89 13.63 -12.90 -0.46
C PRO A 89 14.75 -12.28 0.38
N GLN A 90 15.95 -12.24 -0.21
CA GLN A 90 17.11 -11.61 0.41
C GLN A 90 17.17 -10.12 0.07
N ARG A 91 17.83 -9.35 0.94
CA ARG A 91 18.16 -7.95 0.64
C ARG A 91 18.96 -7.88 -0.68
N ALA A 92 18.70 -6.87 -1.50
CA ALA A 92 19.43 -6.64 -2.74
C ALA A 92 20.95 -6.64 -2.49
N ALA A 93 21.69 -7.37 -3.33
CA ALA A 93 23.14 -7.62 -3.20
C ALA A 93 24.02 -6.40 -3.57
N TYR A 94 23.47 -5.18 -3.47
CA TYR A 94 24.22 -3.96 -3.69
C TYR A 94 25.25 -3.79 -2.58
N SER A 95 26.53 -3.72 -2.96
CA SER A 95 27.66 -3.60 -2.02
C SER A 95 27.69 -2.29 -1.24
N ASN A 96 26.85 -1.31 -1.63
CA ASN A 96 26.81 0.02 -1.02
C ASN A 96 28.14 0.77 -1.05
N LEU A 97 28.99 0.42 -2.02
CA LEU A 97 30.30 1.04 -2.20
C LEU A 97 30.28 2.21 -3.18
N HIS A 98 29.20 2.39 -3.96
CA HIS A 98 29.04 3.50 -4.91
C HIS A 98 30.25 3.66 -5.87
N GLY A 99 30.90 2.54 -6.24
CA GLY A 99 32.09 2.51 -7.11
C GLY A 99 33.43 2.62 -6.39
N ILE A 100 33.47 2.68 -5.05
CA ILE A 100 34.68 2.79 -4.24
C ILE A 100 35.24 1.40 -3.89
N ASN A 101 36.53 1.17 -4.14
CA ASN A 101 37.23 0.01 -3.58
C ASN A 101 37.88 0.40 -2.25
N LEU A 102 37.52 -0.27 -1.15
CA LEU A 102 38.12 -0.02 0.16
C LEU A 102 39.58 -0.48 0.16
N PRO A 103 40.54 0.32 0.65
CA PRO A 103 41.93 -0.10 0.77
C PRO A 103 42.04 -1.23 1.81
N THR A 104 42.76 -2.30 1.45
CA THR A 104 43.16 -3.34 2.40
C THR A 104 44.39 -2.89 3.18
N TRP A 105 44.25 -2.68 4.49
CA TRP A 105 45.37 -2.41 5.38
C TRP A 105 45.91 -3.73 5.96
N GLN A 106 47.19 -4.03 5.77
CA GLN A 106 47.85 -5.16 6.43
C GLN A 106 48.24 -4.73 7.86
N SER A 107 47.90 -5.56 8.85
CA SER A 107 48.29 -5.39 10.26
C SER A 107 49.72 -5.84 10.51
#